data_AF-A0A964DBE3-F1
#
_entry.id   AF-A0A964DBE3-F1
#
_cell.length_a   1.000
_cell.length_b   1.000
_cell.length_c   1.000
_cell.angle_alpha   90.00
_cell.angle_beta   90.00
_cell.angle_gamma   90.00
#
_symmetry.space_group_name_H-M   'P 1'
#
loop_
_entity.id
_entity.type
_entity.pdbx_description
1 polymer ?
#
loop_
_entity_poly.entity_id
_entity_poly.type
_entity_poly.pdbx_seq_one_letter_code
_entity_poly.pdbx_strand_id
1 'polypeptide(L)'
;MLISNVNKKVITMPYVFIRHKVKDYDKWKPVFDENRVFRTAGGEKGGRLFHNIDDPSETFIIFKWDTIENARKFTESDDLKKAMQKAGVAEKPDIYFLEEVETV
;
A
#
# COMPACT_ATOMS: atom_id res chain seq x y z
N MET A 1 -39.10 -8.58 9.95
CA MET A 1 -39.20 -8.81 8.49
C MET A 1 -37.79 -9.08 8.01
N LEU A 2 -37.48 -10.34 7.70
CA LEU A 2 -36.18 -10.79 7.21
C LEU A 2 -35.98 -10.23 5.80
N ILE A 3 -34.89 -9.49 5.59
CA ILE A 3 -34.33 -9.35 4.25
C ILE A 3 -32.96 -10.00 4.30
N SER A 4 -32.95 -11.30 4.03
CA SER A 4 -31.78 -11.99 3.55
C SER A 4 -31.33 -11.29 2.27
N ASN A 5 -30.16 -10.64 2.28
CA ASN A 5 -29.52 -10.22 1.05
C ASN A 5 -28.32 -11.12 0.79
N VAL A 6 -28.49 -11.89 -0.27
CA VAL A 6 -27.54 -12.81 -0.90
C VAL A 6 -26.14 -12.20 -0.92
N ASN A 7 -25.13 -13.02 -0.59
CA ASN A 7 -23.71 -12.82 -0.87
C ASN A 7 -23.47 -12.50 -2.35
N LYS A 8 -23.77 -11.27 -2.78
CA LYS A 8 -23.09 -10.67 -3.93
C LYS A 8 -21.73 -10.27 -3.39
N LYS A 9 -20.71 -11.05 -3.74
CA LYS A 9 -19.32 -10.62 -3.64
C LYS A 9 -19.20 -9.34 -4.48
N VAL A 10 -19.41 -8.19 -3.85
CA VAL A 10 -19.07 -6.91 -4.46
C VAL A 10 -17.57 -7.02 -4.69
N ILE A 11 -17.15 -6.96 -5.95
CA ILE A 11 -15.72 -6.91 -6.27
C ILE A 11 -15.29 -5.48 -5.93
N THR A 12 -15.11 -5.21 -4.64
CA THR A 12 -14.54 -3.97 -4.16
C THR A 12 -13.05 -3.99 -4.46
N MET A 13 -12.57 -2.94 -5.11
CA MET A 13 -11.14 -2.72 -5.32
C MET A 13 -10.46 -2.64 -3.94
N PRO A 14 -9.51 -3.52 -3.62
CA PRO A 14 -8.93 -3.58 -2.29
C PRO A 14 -8.02 -2.37 -2.05
N TYR A 15 -7.85 -2.04 -0.78
CA TYR A 15 -6.82 -1.12 -0.34
C TYR A 15 -5.65 -1.87 0.30
N VAL A 16 -4.44 -1.36 0.11
CA VAL A 16 -3.24 -1.83 0.81
C VAL A 16 -2.77 -0.71 1.71
N PHE A 17 -2.83 -0.93 3.02
CA PHE A 17 -2.25 -0.03 4.00
C PHE A 17 -0.85 -0.51 4.39
N ILE A 18 0.09 0.42 4.39
CA ILE A 18 1.51 0.15 4.63
C ILE A 18 2.02 1.16 5.66
N ARG A 19 2.68 0.67 6.71
CA ARG A 19 3.53 1.47 7.58
C ARG A 19 4.98 1.15 7.28
N HIS A 20 5.78 2.19 7.02
CA HIS A 20 7.23 2.11 6.89
C HIS A 20 7.91 2.95 7.95
N LYS A 21 8.99 2.43 8.53
CA LYS A 21 10.02 3.24 9.16
C LYS A 21 11.18 3.42 8.20
N VAL A 22 11.53 4.66 7.88
CA VAL A 22 12.57 5.03 6.90
C VAL A 22 13.71 5.76 7.59
N LYS A 23 14.95 5.50 7.18
CA LYS A 23 16.13 6.15 7.80
C LYS A 23 16.24 7.63 7.46
N ASP A 24 15.83 8.00 6.26
CA ASP A 24 15.96 9.34 5.68
C ASP A 24 14.85 9.52 4.65
N TYR A 25 13.87 10.37 4.96
CA TYR A 25 12.71 10.58 4.11
C TYR A 25 13.07 11.18 2.74
N ASP A 26 14.01 12.12 2.71
CA ASP A 26 14.42 12.80 1.49
C ASP A 26 15.16 11.85 0.54
N LYS A 27 15.85 10.84 1.06
CA LYS A 27 16.42 9.74 0.27
C LYS A 27 15.38 8.69 -0.13
N TRP A 28 14.40 8.45 0.73
CA TRP A 28 13.35 7.46 0.48
C TRP A 28 12.38 7.90 -0.63
N LYS A 29 11.97 9.17 -0.63
CA LYS A 29 10.91 9.69 -1.49
C LYS A 29 11.19 9.56 -3.00
N PRO A 30 12.40 9.85 -3.52
CA PRO A 30 12.72 9.65 -4.94
C PRO A 30 12.57 8.18 -5.36
N VAL A 31 13.04 7.23 -4.55
CA VAL A 31 12.91 5.79 -4.86
C VAL A 31 11.45 5.35 -4.81
N PHE A 32 10.69 5.86 -3.84
CA PHE A 32 9.24 5.65 -3.77
C PHE A 32 8.52 6.16 -5.02
N ASP A 33 8.90 7.33 -5.53
CA ASP A 33 8.31 7.93 -6.74
C ASP A 33 8.70 7.17 -8.00
N GLU A 34 9.98 6.80 -8.16
CA GLU A 34 10.47 5.95 -9.27
C GLU A 34 9.69 4.62 -9.34
N ASN A 35 9.41 4.01 -8.18
CA ASN A 35 8.70 2.75 -8.08
C ASN A 35 7.20 2.84 -8.49
N ARG A 36 6.69 4.05 -8.76
CA ARG A 36 5.30 4.25 -9.25
C ARG A 36 5.04 3.52 -10.56
N VAL A 37 6.02 3.49 -11.48
CA VAL A 37 5.88 2.78 -12.76
C VAL A 37 5.62 1.29 -12.51
N PHE A 38 6.37 0.69 -11.58
CA PHE A 38 6.22 -0.72 -11.23
C PHE A 38 4.91 -1.00 -10.46
N ARG A 39 4.53 -0.12 -9.52
CA ARG A 39 3.22 -0.21 -8.82
C ARG A 39 2.04 -0.18 -9.79
N THR A 40 2.03 0.79 -10.70
CA THR A 40 0.93 0.97 -11.66
C THR A 40 0.85 -0.18 -12.66
N ALA A 41 1.99 -0.66 -13.16
CA ALA A 41 2.05 -1.89 -13.97
C ALA A 41 1.56 -3.13 -13.18
N GLY A 42 1.77 -3.13 -11.86
CA GLY A 42 1.29 -4.15 -10.94
C GLY A 42 -0.17 -4.02 -10.52
N GLY A 43 -0.93 -3.03 -11.00
CA GLY A 43 -2.37 -2.88 -10.73
C GLY A 43 -2.75 -1.77 -9.73
N GLU A 44 -1.79 -0.98 -9.24
CA GLU A 44 -2.05 0.20 -8.38
C GLU A 44 -2.90 1.26 -9.11
N LYS A 45 -3.83 1.89 -8.38
CA LYS A 45 -4.84 2.83 -8.91
C LYS A 45 -4.81 4.20 -8.24
N GLY A 46 -3.70 4.55 -7.59
CA GLY A 46 -3.54 5.74 -6.79
C GLY A 46 -3.55 5.45 -5.29
N GLY A 47 -3.21 6.45 -4.51
CA GLY A 47 -3.15 6.34 -3.06
C GLY A 47 -2.88 7.66 -2.36
N ARG A 48 -2.71 7.58 -1.04
CA ARG A 48 -2.33 8.70 -0.19
C ARG A 48 -1.10 8.31 0.62
N LEU A 49 -0.20 9.27 0.78
CA LEU A 49 1.02 9.16 1.56
C LEU A 49 0.94 10.17 2.71
N PHE A 50 1.30 9.71 3.90
CA PHE A 50 1.34 10.50 5.12
C PHE A 50 2.68 10.27 5.82
N HIS A 51 3.11 11.25 6.61
CA HIS A 51 4.14 11.06 7.62
C HIS A 51 3.47 11.11 9.00
N ASN A 52 4.06 10.43 9.98
CA ASN A 52 3.68 10.64 11.37
C ASN A 52 4.10 12.07 11.77
N ILE A 53 3.21 12.79 12.46
CA ILE A 53 3.52 14.14 12.98
C ILE A 53 4.53 14.05 14.13
N ASP A 54 4.47 13.00 14.93
CA ASP A 54 5.32 12.82 16.12
C ASP A 54 6.66 12.13 15.80
N ASP A 55 6.72 11.33 14.72
CA ASP A 55 7.94 10.67 14.25
C ASP A 55 8.05 10.75 12.71
N PRO A 56 8.67 11.79 12.13
CA PRO A 56 8.79 11.92 10.67
C PRO A 56 9.54 10.78 9.96
N SER A 57 10.22 9.90 10.70
CA SER A 57 10.80 8.67 10.15
C SER A 57 9.75 7.60 9.84
N GLU A 58 8.53 7.75 10.34
CA GLU A 58 7.40 6.88 10.04
C GLU A 58 6.53 7.46 8.93
N THR A 59 6.25 6.63 7.92
CA THR A 59 5.36 6.97 6.82
C THR A 59 4.24 5.95 6.72
N PHE A 60 3.06 6.45 6.37
CA PHE A 60 1.86 5.64 6.18
C PHE A 60 1.35 5.83 4.77
N ILE A 61 0.98 4.73 4.14
CA ILE A 61 0.58 4.71 2.74
C ILE A 61 -0.69 3.90 2.63
N ILE A 62 -1.69 4.43 1.93
CA ILE A 62 -2.85 3.67 1.52
C ILE A 62 -2.95 3.72 0.00
N PHE A 63 -2.84 2.55 -0.64
CA PHE A 63 -3.03 2.40 -2.07
C PHE A 63 -4.33 1.71 -2.38
N LYS A 64 -4.96 2.08 -3.49
CA LYS A 64 -6.04 1.31 -4.10
C LYS A 64 -5.45 0.38 -5.17
N TRP A 65 -5.95 -0.85 -5.25
CA TRP A 65 -5.53 -1.84 -6.24
C TRP A 65 -6.71 -2.30 -7.10
N ASP A 66 -6.44 -2.82 -8.31
CA ASP A 66 -7.51 -3.45 -9.11
C ASP A 66 -7.99 -4.77 -8.51
N THR A 67 -7.08 -5.65 -8.11
CA THR A 67 -7.40 -6.96 -7.54
C THR A 67 -6.52 -7.29 -6.34
N ILE A 68 -7.01 -8.18 -5.47
CA ILE A 68 -6.25 -8.63 -4.29
C ILE A 68 -5.07 -9.52 -4.69
N GLU A 69 -5.21 -10.27 -5.78
CA GLU A 69 -4.16 -11.12 -6.33
C GLU A 69 -2.97 -10.28 -6.80
N ASN A 70 -3.24 -9.20 -7.53
CA ASN A 70 -2.23 -8.27 -7.99
C ASN A 70 -1.55 -7.53 -6.82
N ALA A 71 -2.34 -7.10 -5.82
CA ALA A 71 -1.82 -6.47 -4.62
C ALA A 71 -0.84 -7.39 -3.87
N ARG A 72 -1.25 -8.64 -3.62
CA ARG A 72 -0.40 -9.63 -2.93
C ARG A 72 0.88 -9.91 -3.70
N LYS A 73 0.75 -10.19 -5.00
CA LYS A 73 1.90 -10.43 -5.90
C LYS A 73 2.90 -9.27 -5.85
N PHE A 74 2.41 -8.02 -5.88
CA PHE A 74 3.27 -6.85 -5.78
C PHE A 74 3.99 -6.79 -4.41
N THR A 75 3.23 -6.91 -3.30
CA THR A 75 3.79 -6.79 -1.93
C THR A 75 4.80 -7.89 -1.59
N GLU A 76 4.73 -9.05 -2.24
CA GLU A 76 5.62 -10.18 -2.02
C GLU A 76 6.84 -10.19 -2.97
N SER A 77 6.86 -9.30 -3.97
CA SER A 77 7.87 -9.28 -5.04
C SER A 77 9.28 -8.96 -4.54
N ASP A 78 10.28 -9.60 -5.15
CA ASP A 78 11.68 -9.34 -4.84
C ASP A 78 12.13 -7.95 -5.32
N ASP A 79 11.52 -7.44 -6.38
CA ASP A 79 11.80 -6.09 -6.88
C ASP A 79 11.35 -5.03 -5.87
N LEU A 80 10.18 -5.22 -5.23
CA LEU A 80 9.77 -4.34 -4.13
C LEU A 80 10.75 -4.41 -2.96
N LYS A 81 11.19 -5.62 -2.56
CA LYS A 81 12.19 -5.78 -1.47
C LYS A 81 13.48 -5.03 -1.78
N LYS A 82 14.01 -5.16 -3.00
CA LYS A 82 15.21 -4.43 -3.44
C LYS A 82 15.00 -2.91 -3.45
N ALA A 83 13.85 -2.45 -3.95
CA ALA A 83 13.51 -1.03 -3.95
C ALA A 83 13.44 -0.46 -2.52
N MET A 84 12.82 -1.18 -1.58
CA MET A 84 12.74 -0.78 -0.18
C MET A 84 14.12 -0.74 0.50
N GLN A 85 14.98 -1.72 0.21
CA GLN A 85 16.37 -1.72 0.69
C GLN A 85 17.16 -0.52 0.15
N LYS A 86 17.06 -0.25 -1.17
CA LYS A 86 17.68 0.92 -1.81
C LYS A 86 17.18 2.23 -1.19
N ALA A 87 15.89 2.31 -0.86
CA ALA A 87 15.25 3.48 -0.28
C ALA A 87 15.57 3.69 1.22
N GLY A 88 16.27 2.76 1.87
CA GLY A 88 16.63 2.88 3.29
C GLY A 88 15.48 2.61 4.25
N VAL A 89 14.54 1.73 3.89
CA VAL A 89 13.53 1.20 4.82
C VAL A 89 14.26 0.44 5.94
N ALA A 90 14.04 0.85 7.19
CA ALA A 90 14.84 0.45 8.34
C ALA A 90 14.43 -0.92 8.91
N GLU A 91 13.16 -1.26 8.80
CA GLU A 91 12.56 -2.47 9.36
C GLU A 91 11.56 -3.11 8.38
N LYS A 92 11.05 -4.29 8.71
CA LYS A 92 10.02 -4.93 7.89
C LYS A 92 8.75 -4.06 7.91
N PRO A 93 8.19 -3.70 6.74
CA PRO A 93 6.91 -3.00 6.67
C PRO A 93 5.77 -3.77 7.33
N ASP A 94 4.88 -3.06 8.01
CA ASP A 94 3.55 -3.60 8.34
C ASP A 94 2.64 -3.41 7.13
N ILE A 95 2.02 -4.50 6.65
CA ILE A 95 1.18 -4.51 5.45
C ILE A 95 -0.18 -5.13 5.78
N TYR A 96 -1.24 -4.39 5.46
CA TYR A 96 -2.62 -4.82 5.65
C TYR A 96 -3.38 -4.72 4.33
N PHE A 97 -4.18 -5.75 4.03
CA PHE A 97 -5.10 -5.74 2.91
C PHE A 97 -6.50 -5.45 3.45
N LEU A 98 -7.11 -4.40 2.93
CA LEU A 98 -8.33 -3.81 3.47
C LEU A 98 -9.44 -3.81 2.42
N GLU A 99 -10.66 -4.01 2.89
CA GLU A 99 -11.89 -3.75 2.16
C GLU A 99 -12.50 -2.46 2.71
N GLU A 100 -12.88 -1.55 1.83
CA GLU A 100 -13.59 -0.33 2.23
C GLU A 100 -15.06 -0.67 2.51
N VAL A 101 -15.50 -0.39 3.74
CA VAL A 101 -16.90 -0.58 4.15
C VAL A 101 -17.73 0.66 3.83
N GLU A 102 -17.22 1.83 4.21
CA GLU A 102 -17.80 3.14 3.91
C GLU A 102 -16.73 4.24 3.95
N THR A 103 -17.01 5.38 3.31
CA THR A 103 -16.26 6.62 3.50
C THR A 103 -17.10 7.53 4.41
N VAL A 104 -16.55 7.93 5.56
CA VAL A 104 -17.21 8.83 6.54
C VAL A 104 -16.88 10.31 6.31
#